data_AF-A0AAW0GIQ2-F1
#
_entry.id   AF-A0AAW0GIQ2-F1
#
_cell.length_a   1.000
_cell.length_b   1.000
_cell.length_c   1.000
_cell.angle_alpha   90.00
_cell.angle_beta   90.00
_cell.angle_gamma   90.00
#
_symmetry.space_group_name_H-M   'P 1'
#
loop_
_entity.id
_entity.type
_entity.pdbx_description
1 polymer ?
#
loop_
_entity_poly.entity_id
_entity_poly.type
_entity_poly.pdbx_seq_one_letter_code
_entity_poly.pdbx_strand_id
1 'polypeptide(L)'
;MSCPVCLEDASSLQWVRLRCGHMYCNPCVMGLNVPTCPECRKPFDKRLVQKTFLPRCDHEGNTEELERLKRENIALKQSNQALLQARDALDAQAQRATEALTKEQTTAEQLRASLSALQSELDSLSSRLSRLASPGVASNTALFPTGPSALEDRGSSASFQQPQSVNQDTSVPTTPASTLRSSISRRPLADRITSRSSNSRASIRQSRPLSTMAATSMIPRPVPEDSIPSSGTTREALAQGQALLLHPVSVAKNPCPGAPVATVTSSGCVGGGAHGSWSYRGTNGHSRKYTCKRCGYLVDERKKYDKDGVQIWYRY
;
A
#
# COMPACT_ATOMS: atom_id res chain seq x y z
N MET A 1 -5.69 40.42 -6.42
CA MET A 1 -6.71 41.31 -5.83
C MET A 1 -6.47 42.68 -6.41
N SER A 2 -7.49 43.33 -6.97
CA SER A 2 -7.39 44.70 -7.48
C SER A 2 -8.00 45.67 -6.48
N CYS A 3 -7.48 46.90 -6.40
CA CYS A 3 -8.04 47.90 -5.51
C CYS A 3 -9.39 48.37 -6.06
N PRO A 4 -10.49 48.36 -5.28
CA PRO A 4 -11.81 48.75 -5.80
C PRO A 4 -11.93 50.24 -6.14
N VAL A 5 -10.94 51.08 -5.79
CA VAL A 5 -10.95 52.53 -6.06
C VAL A 5 -10.19 52.85 -7.35
N CYS A 6 -8.92 52.45 -7.46
CA CYS A 6 -8.10 52.73 -8.65
C CYS A 6 -8.08 51.58 -9.67
N LEU A 7 -8.63 50.42 -9.33
CA LEU A 7 -8.63 49.19 -10.12
C LEU A 7 -7.23 48.61 -10.43
N GLU A 8 -6.16 49.18 -9.87
CA GLU A 8 -4.80 48.66 -10.02
C GLU A 8 -4.59 47.36 -9.21
N ASP A 9 -3.74 46.48 -9.73
CA ASP A 9 -3.45 45.19 -9.14
C ASP A 9 -2.54 45.28 -7.90
N ALA A 10 -2.73 44.30 -7.00
CA ALA A 10 -2.04 44.23 -5.71
C ALA A 10 -0.52 44.11 -5.75
N SER A 11 0.07 43.85 -6.92
CA SER A 11 1.48 43.45 -7.05
C SER A 11 2.47 44.55 -6.67
N SER A 12 2.13 45.83 -6.88
CA SER A 12 3.06 46.95 -6.66
C SER A 12 2.76 47.80 -5.42
N LEU A 13 1.56 47.73 -4.84
CA LEU A 13 1.10 48.70 -3.85
C LEU A 13 1.06 48.14 -2.43
N GLN A 14 1.43 48.97 -1.44
CA GLN A 14 1.15 48.68 -0.04
C GLN A 14 -0.36 48.69 0.19
N TRP A 15 -0.90 47.61 0.76
CA TRP A 15 -2.32 47.52 1.07
C TRP A 15 -2.60 48.03 2.47
N VAL A 16 -3.79 48.59 2.63
CA VAL A 16 -4.28 49.14 3.89
C VAL A 16 -5.63 48.51 4.18
N ARG A 17 -5.77 47.98 5.40
CA ARG A 17 -7.04 47.46 5.91
C ARG A 17 -7.67 48.49 6.85
N LEU A 18 -8.88 48.92 6.51
CA LEU A 18 -9.67 49.79 7.38
C LEU A 18 -10.28 48.98 8.54
N ARG A 19 -10.65 49.66 9.63
CA ARG A 19 -11.34 49.03 10.78
C ARG A 19 -12.67 48.37 10.42
N CYS A 20 -13.33 48.87 9.36
CA CYS A 20 -14.56 48.27 8.84
C CYS A 20 -14.32 46.95 8.09
N GLY A 21 -13.06 46.55 7.87
CA GLY A 21 -12.69 45.29 7.24
C GLY A 21 -12.29 45.39 5.76
N HIS A 22 -12.69 46.46 5.06
CA HIS A 22 -12.38 46.69 3.65
C HIS A 22 -10.90 47.04 3.43
N MET A 23 -10.39 46.67 2.25
CA MET A 23 -8.97 46.78 1.90
C MET A 23 -8.79 47.61 0.63
N TYR A 24 -7.81 48.51 0.65
CA TYR A 24 -7.52 49.41 -0.46
C TYR A 24 -6.01 49.61 -0.62
N CYS A 25 -5.62 50.17 -1.77
CA CYS A 25 -4.27 50.63 -1.98
C CYS A 25 -3.94 51.82 -1.06
N ASN A 26 -2.74 51.88 -0.50
CA ASN A 26 -2.32 52.99 0.38
C ASN A 26 -2.49 54.38 -0.28
N PRO A 27 -2.11 54.58 -1.57
CA PRO A 27 -2.37 55.84 -2.26
C PRO A 27 -3.85 56.23 -2.28
N CYS A 28 -4.73 55.25 -2.52
CA CYS A 28 -6.18 55.42 -2.57
C CYS A 28 -6.73 55.90 -1.22
N VAL A 29 -6.34 55.25 -0.12
CA VAL A 29 -6.80 55.64 1.23
C VAL A 29 -6.29 57.02 1.64
N MET A 30 -5.03 57.32 1.32
CA MET A 30 -4.42 58.60 1.67
C MET A 30 -4.99 59.75 0.83
N GLY A 31 -5.32 59.50 -0.44
CA GLY A 31 -5.86 60.46 -1.41
C GLY A 31 -7.35 60.79 -1.25
N LEU A 32 -8.11 60.07 -0.40
CA LEU A 32 -9.50 60.41 -0.13
C LEU A 32 -9.62 61.76 0.57
N ASN A 33 -10.38 62.70 -0.01
CA ASN A 33 -10.64 64.01 0.60
C ASN A 33 -11.44 63.88 1.90
N VAL A 34 -12.42 62.97 1.92
CA VAL A 34 -13.23 62.65 3.10
C VAL A 34 -12.78 61.28 3.62
N PRO A 35 -12.37 61.16 4.89
CA PRO A 35 -11.86 59.90 5.44
C PRO A 35 -13.01 58.96 5.83
N THR A 36 -13.81 58.58 4.83
CA THR A 36 -14.90 57.61 4.95
C THR A 36 -14.66 56.45 4.00
N CYS A 37 -14.96 55.23 4.44
CA CYS A 37 -14.77 54.04 3.63
C CYS A 37 -15.63 54.13 2.34
N PRO A 38 -15.05 53.95 1.15
CA PRO A 38 -15.80 54.02 -0.11
C PRO A 38 -16.99 53.05 -0.19
N GLU A 39 -16.89 51.87 0.44
CA GLU A 39 -17.92 50.83 0.38
C GLU A 39 -19.03 51.01 1.44
N CYS A 40 -18.68 51.22 2.70
CA CYS A 40 -19.66 51.28 3.80
C CYS A 40 -19.84 52.66 4.42
N ARG A 41 -19.16 53.68 3.91
CA ARG A 41 -19.21 55.09 4.37
C ARG A 41 -18.84 55.32 5.84
N LYS A 42 -18.37 54.29 6.56
CA LYS A 42 -17.90 54.44 7.95
C LYS A 42 -16.68 55.37 8.01
N PRO A 43 -16.67 56.35 8.92
CA PRO A 43 -15.51 57.22 9.09
C PRO A 43 -14.32 56.40 9.61
N PHE A 44 -13.11 56.78 9.21
CA PHE A 44 -11.88 56.17 9.70
C PHE A 44 -10.82 57.25 9.96
N ASP A 45 -9.86 56.97 10.83
CA ASP A 45 -8.71 57.84 11.04
C ASP A 45 -7.55 57.38 10.15
N LYS A 46 -7.08 58.26 9.25
CA LYS A 46 -5.95 58.00 8.35
C LYS A 46 -4.67 57.61 9.10
N ARG A 47 -4.51 58.04 10.36
CA ARG A 47 -3.34 57.72 11.20
C ARG A 47 -3.39 56.32 11.80
N LEU A 48 -4.59 55.75 11.92
CA LEU A 48 -4.83 54.45 12.57
C LEU A 48 -5.05 53.32 11.57
N VAL A 49 -4.77 53.55 10.29
CA VAL A 49 -4.94 52.53 9.26
C VAL A 49 -3.80 51.52 9.32
N GLN A 50 -4.15 50.23 9.33
CA GLN A 50 -3.16 49.16 9.44
C GLN A 50 -2.60 48.84 8.06
N LYS A 51 -1.31 49.14 7.85
CA LYS A 51 -0.57 48.69 6.67
C LYS A 51 -0.47 47.17 6.72
N THR A 52 -1.01 46.53 5.70
CA THR A 52 -1.01 45.08 5.56
C THR A 52 -0.14 44.76 4.36
N PHE A 53 1.00 44.10 4.61
CA PHE A 53 1.79 43.53 3.53
C PHE A 53 1.08 42.26 3.10
N LEU A 54 0.35 42.32 1.98
CA LEU A 54 -0.05 41.10 1.31
C LEU A 54 1.24 40.44 0.82
N PRO A 55 1.47 39.15 1.16
CA PRO A 55 2.59 38.42 0.59
C PRO A 55 2.48 38.58 -0.92
N ARG A 56 3.51 39.15 -1.54
CA ARG A 56 3.58 39.16 -2.99
C ARG A 56 3.58 37.70 -3.43
N CYS A 57 2.47 37.27 -4.02
CA CYS A 57 2.50 36.10 -4.88
C CYS A 57 3.18 36.55 -6.17
N ASP A 58 4.50 36.70 -6.14
CA ASP A 58 5.32 36.91 -7.35
C ASP A 58 5.24 35.62 -8.18
N HIS A 59 4.08 35.36 -8.77
CA HIS A 59 3.83 34.18 -9.61
C HIS A 59 4.29 34.40 -11.06
N GLU A 60 4.73 35.60 -11.42
CA GLU A 60 5.21 35.89 -12.77
C GLU A 60 6.60 35.29 -13.04
N GLY A 61 7.36 34.92 -12.00
CA GLY A 61 8.69 34.31 -12.14
C GLY A 61 8.71 32.79 -12.29
N ASN A 62 7.57 32.10 -12.26
CA ASN A 62 7.56 30.64 -12.12
C ASN A 62 6.78 29.86 -13.18
N THR A 63 6.54 30.47 -14.35
CA THR A 63 5.89 29.79 -15.47
C THR A 63 6.75 28.63 -16.00
N GLU A 64 8.06 28.81 -16.11
CA GLU A 64 8.99 27.75 -16.54
C GLU A 64 9.09 26.60 -15.51
N GLU A 65 9.17 26.92 -14.21
CA GLU A 65 9.16 25.90 -13.16
C GLU A 65 7.82 25.16 -13.12
N LEU A 66 6.70 25.86 -13.32
CA LEU A 66 5.38 25.24 -13.40
C LEU A 66 5.29 24.28 -14.60
N GLU A 67 5.76 24.67 -15.77
CA GLU A 67 5.80 23.79 -16.95
C GLU A 67 6.78 22.63 -16.78
N ARG A 68 7.89 22.82 -16.07
CA ARG A 68 8.80 21.73 -15.66
C ARG A 68 8.07 20.75 -14.74
N LEU A 69 7.41 21.24 -13.69
CA LEU A 69 6.67 20.41 -12.74
C LEU A 69 5.49 19.68 -13.39
N LYS A 70 4.81 20.31 -14.35
CA LYS A 70 3.76 19.65 -15.15
C LYS A 70 4.33 18.48 -15.94
N ARG A 71 5.46 18.67 -16.64
CA ARG A 71 6.13 17.59 -17.38
C ARG A 71 6.58 16.45 -16.47
N GLU A 72 7.16 16.78 -15.32
CA GLU A 72 7.56 15.79 -14.31
C GLU A 72 6.34 15.03 -13.76
N ASN A 73 5.25 15.72 -13.48
CA ASN A 73 4.02 15.09 -13.01
C ASN A 73 3.42 14.12 -14.05
N ILE A 74 3.48 14.48 -15.34
CA ILE A 74 3.05 13.60 -16.44
C ILE A 74 3.97 12.36 -16.51
N ALA A 75 5.29 12.55 -16.44
CA ALA A 75 6.25 11.45 -16.46
C ALA A 75 6.07 10.50 -15.25
N LEU A 76 5.83 11.06 -14.06
CA LEU A 76 5.53 10.27 -12.85
C LEU A 76 4.22 9.49 -12.99
N LYS A 77 3.18 10.08 -13.57
CA LYS A 77 1.91 9.37 -13.84
C LYS A 77 2.11 8.20 -14.80
N GLN A 78 2.88 8.40 -15.86
CA GLN A 78 3.21 7.33 -16.82
C GLN A 78 4.04 6.23 -16.17
N SER A 79 5.04 6.59 -15.35
CA SER A 79 5.85 5.63 -14.59
C SER A 79 5.01 4.81 -13.62
N ASN A 80 4.11 5.45 -12.86
CA ASN A 80 3.20 4.75 -11.97
C ASN A 80 2.25 3.80 -12.71
N GLN A 81 1.77 4.20 -13.89
CA GLN A 81 0.95 3.32 -14.73
C GLN A 81 1.74 2.10 -15.22
N ALA A 82 3.00 2.26 -15.62
CA ALA A 82 3.86 1.16 -16.01
C ALA A 82 4.16 0.20 -14.85
N LEU A 83 4.35 0.73 -13.62
CA LEU A 83 4.54 -0.09 -12.42
C LEU A 83 3.30 -0.92 -12.07
N LEU A 84 2.10 -0.36 -12.24
CA LEU A 84 0.85 -1.10 -12.06
C LEU A 84 0.73 -2.25 -13.07
N GLN A 85 1.01 -1.99 -14.35
CA GLN A 85 1.01 -3.04 -15.38
C GLN A 85 2.06 -4.13 -15.11
N ALA A 86 3.25 -3.76 -14.65
CA ALA A 86 4.29 -4.71 -14.29
C ALA A 86 3.89 -5.59 -13.10
N ARG A 87 3.21 -5.01 -12.10
CA ARG A 87 2.65 -5.76 -10.98
C ARG A 87 1.58 -6.75 -11.45
N ASP A 88 0.62 -6.32 -12.28
CA ASP A 88 -0.43 -7.21 -12.78
C ASP A 88 0.16 -8.38 -13.60
N ALA A 89 1.23 -8.12 -14.36
CA ALA A 89 1.95 -9.16 -15.10
C ALA A 89 2.65 -10.17 -14.17
N LEU A 90 3.24 -9.71 -13.07
CA LEU A 90 3.83 -10.58 -12.04
C LEU A 90 2.76 -11.42 -11.33
N ASP A 91 1.62 -10.83 -10.99
CA ASP A 91 0.51 -11.55 -10.36
C ASP A 91 -0.03 -12.65 -11.31
N ALA A 92 -0.18 -12.36 -12.60
CA ALA A 92 -0.55 -13.35 -13.61
C ALA A 92 0.53 -14.45 -13.81
N GLN A 93 1.80 -14.12 -13.64
CA GLN A 93 2.88 -15.11 -13.67
C GLN A 93 2.84 -16.01 -12.44
N ALA A 94 2.59 -15.44 -11.25
CA ALA A 94 2.45 -16.20 -10.01
C ALA A 94 1.26 -17.17 -10.09
N GLN A 95 0.11 -16.73 -10.61
CA GLN A 95 -1.06 -17.59 -10.82
C GLN A 95 -0.73 -18.78 -11.74
N ARG A 96 -0.11 -18.54 -12.89
CA ARG A 96 0.32 -19.61 -13.80
C ARG A 96 1.29 -20.59 -13.15
N ALA A 97 2.21 -20.09 -12.31
CA ALA A 97 3.13 -20.95 -11.57
C ALA A 97 2.38 -21.81 -10.54
N THR A 98 1.39 -21.25 -9.82
CA THR A 98 0.58 -22.03 -8.88
C THR A 98 -0.26 -23.11 -9.58
N GLU A 99 -0.84 -22.81 -10.76
CA GLU A 99 -1.56 -23.80 -11.56
C GLU A 99 -0.66 -24.90 -12.10
N ALA A 100 0.58 -24.58 -12.48
CA ALA A 100 1.55 -25.59 -12.88
C ALA A 100 1.91 -26.51 -11.71
N LEU A 101 2.15 -25.93 -10.53
CA LEU A 101 2.48 -26.69 -9.32
C LEU A 101 1.34 -27.63 -8.89
N THR A 102 0.08 -27.19 -8.96
CA THR A 102 -1.06 -28.07 -8.63
C THR A 102 -1.21 -29.21 -9.64
N LYS A 103 -0.96 -28.97 -10.93
CA LYS A 103 -0.88 -30.03 -11.95
C LYS A 103 0.24 -31.03 -11.65
N GLU A 104 1.41 -30.58 -11.23
CA GLU A 104 2.51 -31.47 -10.82
C GLU A 104 2.16 -32.26 -9.55
N GLN A 105 1.51 -31.65 -8.57
CA GLN A 105 1.07 -32.34 -7.34
C GLN A 105 0.05 -33.44 -7.64
N THR A 106 -0.96 -33.13 -8.45
CA THR A 106 -1.97 -34.12 -8.84
C THR A 106 -1.37 -35.28 -9.64
N THR A 107 -0.42 -35.02 -10.55
CA THR A 107 0.27 -36.11 -11.26
C THR A 107 1.15 -36.94 -10.32
N ALA A 108 1.82 -36.32 -9.35
CA ALA A 108 2.58 -37.04 -8.32
C ALA A 108 1.69 -37.91 -7.42
N GLU A 109 0.49 -37.44 -7.06
CA GLU A 109 -0.50 -38.22 -6.30
C GLU A 109 -1.03 -39.40 -7.11
N GLN A 110 -1.34 -39.21 -8.40
CA GLN A 110 -1.73 -40.29 -9.30
C GLN A 110 -0.63 -41.36 -9.42
N LEU A 111 0.64 -40.94 -9.57
CA LEU A 111 1.77 -41.87 -9.60
C LEU A 111 1.91 -42.63 -8.27
N ARG A 112 1.76 -41.95 -7.13
CA ARG A 112 1.80 -42.59 -5.81
C ARG A 112 0.67 -43.62 -5.65
N ALA A 113 -0.54 -43.31 -6.12
CA ALA A 113 -1.67 -44.25 -6.11
C ALA A 113 -1.38 -45.49 -6.97
N SER A 114 -0.85 -45.30 -8.18
CA SER A 114 -0.47 -46.40 -9.08
C SER A 114 0.63 -47.29 -8.48
N LEU A 115 1.63 -46.69 -7.82
CA LEU A 115 2.67 -47.46 -7.11
C LEU A 115 2.10 -48.27 -5.95
N SER A 116 1.16 -47.71 -5.18
CA SER A 116 0.48 -48.44 -4.11
C SER A 116 -0.34 -49.62 -4.63
N ALA A 117 -1.01 -49.44 -5.78
CA ALA A 117 -1.78 -50.52 -6.42
C ALA A 117 -0.85 -51.67 -6.86
N LEU A 118 0.24 -51.36 -7.57
CA LEU A 118 1.24 -52.34 -7.98
C LEU A 118 1.87 -53.07 -6.79
N GLN A 119 2.14 -52.38 -5.69
CA GLN A 119 2.64 -53.00 -4.46
C GLN A 119 1.64 -54.03 -3.91
N SER A 120 0.35 -53.68 -3.86
CA SER A 120 -0.69 -54.60 -3.38
C SER A 120 -0.84 -55.85 -4.28
N GLU A 121 -0.65 -55.70 -5.59
CA GLU A 121 -0.63 -56.82 -6.53
C GLU A 121 0.58 -57.72 -6.28
N LEU A 122 1.77 -57.15 -6.05
CA LEU A 122 2.98 -57.89 -5.73
C LEU A 122 2.83 -58.68 -4.42
N ASP A 123 2.27 -58.07 -3.38
CA ASP A 123 2.02 -58.73 -2.09
C ASP A 123 1.01 -59.88 -2.22
N SER A 124 -0.01 -59.71 -3.06
CA SER A 124 -0.99 -60.76 -3.40
C SER A 124 -0.33 -61.94 -4.14
N LEU A 125 0.51 -61.65 -5.16
CA LEU A 125 1.25 -62.67 -5.89
C LEU A 125 2.26 -63.41 -4.98
N SER A 126 2.97 -62.69 -4.12
CA SER A 126 3.89 -63.24 -3.12
C SER A 126 3.16 -64.18 -2.16
N SER A 127 1.97 -63.78 -1.70
CA SER A 127 1.12 -64.62 -0.85
C SER A 127 0.65 -65.90 -1.56
N ARG A 128 0.33 -65.83 -2.85
CA ARG A 128 -0.04 -67.00 -3.67
C ARG A 128 1.14 -67.97 -3.85
N LEU A 129 2.33 -67.44 -4.13
CA LEU A 129 3.55 -68.25 -4.24
C LEU A 129 3.89 -68.95 -2.92
N SER A 130 3.76 -68.26 -1.79
CA SER A 130 4.00 -68.85 -0.46
C SER A 130 3.06 -70.02 -0.14
N ARG A 131 1.80 -69.95 -0.60
CA ARG A 131 0.83 -71.05 -0.47
C ARG A 131 1.22 -72.26 -1.33
N LEU A 132 1.73 -72.02 -2.54
CA LEU A 132 2.20 -73.10 -3.43
C LEU A 132 3.49 -73.74 -2.92
N ALA A 133 4.37 -72.96 -2.29
CA ALA A 133 5.64 -73.43 -1.75
C ALA A 133 5.51 -74.19 -0.42
N SER A 134 4.40 -74.03 0.30
CA SER A 134 4.14 -74.82 1.52
C SER A 134 3.94 -76.29 1.12
N PRO A 135 4.86 -77.21 1.46
CA PRO A 135 4.71 -78.61 1.11
C PRO A 135 3.48 -79.12 1.83
N GLY A 136 2.43 -79.42 1.06
CA GLY A 136 1.25 -80.08 1.59
C GLY A 136 1.71 -81.36 2.25
N VAL A 137 1.63 -81.40 3.59
CA VAL A 137 1.51 -82.66 4.32
C VAL A 137 0.24 -83.29 3.78
N ALA A 138 0.41 -84.17 2.79
CA ALA A 138 -0.66 -84.94 2.21
C ALA A 138 -1.23 -85.86 3.30
N SER A 139 -2.16 -85.34 4.09
CA SER A 139 -3.02 -86.16 4.94
C SER A 139 -4.01 -86.87 4.02
N ASN A 140 -3.53 -87.95 3.41
CA ASN A 140 -4.34 -89.00 2.80
C ASN A 140 -5.22 -89.59 3.89
N THR A 141 -6.40 -89.01 4.12
CA THR A 141 -7.48 -89.70 4.83
C THR A 141 -8.67 -89.74 3.89
N ALA A 142 -8.70 -90.81 3.10
CA ALA A 142 -9.86 -91.22 2.33
C ALA A 142 -11.02 -91.51 3.30
N LEU A 143 -12.22 -90.99 2.99
CA LEU A 143 -13.52 -91.65 3.23
C LEU A 143 -14.65 -90.79 2.64
N PHE A 144 -15.18 -91.28 1.51
CA PHE A 144 -16.55 -91.04 0.99
C PHE A 144 -17.62 -91.60 1.95
N PRO A 145 -18.96 -91.47 1.72
CA PRO A 145 -19.72 -90.65 0.76
C PRO A 145 -21.05 -90.02 1.32
N THR A 146 -21.81 -89.40 0.41
CA THR A 146 -23.30 -89.40 0.27
C THR A 146 -24.19 -88.45 1.08
N GLY A 147 -25.05 -87.72 0.35
CA GLY A 147 -26.36 -87.27 0.83
C GLY A 147 -26.86 -85.94 0.24
N PRO A 148 -27.96 -85.91 -0.55
CA PRO A 148 -28.58 -84.70 -1.08
C PRO A 148 -29.76 -84.24 -0.19
N SER A 149 -30.03 -82.92 -0.05
CA SER A 149 -31.36 -82.39 0.31
C SER A 149 -31.48 -80.86 0.28
N ALA A 150 -32.65 -80.41 -0.20
CA ALA A 150 -33.40 -79.16 0.03
C ALA A 150 -32.68 -77.81 -0.20
N LEU A 151 -33.03 -76.94 -1.15
CA LEU A 151 -34.34 -76.32 -1.47
C LEU A 151 -34.89 -75.46 -0.32
N GLU A 152 -34.60 -74.16 -0.38
CA GLU A 152 -35.36 -72.96 0.10
C GLU A 152 -34.44 -71.74 -0.11
N ASP A 153 -34.66 -70.89 -1.11
CA ASP A 153 -35.59 -69.73 -1.17
C ASP A 153 -35.39 -68.69 -0.04
N ARG A 154 -34.69 -67.59 -0.36
CA ARG A 154 -35.17 -66.21 -0.12
C ARG A 154 -34.22 -65.17 -0.65
N GLY A 155 -34.76 -64.30 -1.50
CA GLY A 155 -34.06 -63.19 -2.12
C GLY A 155 -33.64 -62.08 -1.15
N SER A 156 -32.67 -61.30 -1.61
CA SER A 156 -32.49 -59.90 -1.22
C SER A 156 -31.76 -59.19 -2.35
N SER A 157 -32.57 -58.57 -3.21
CA SER A 157 -32.15 -57.67 -4.28
C SER A 157 -31.61 -56.38 -3.67
N ALA A 158 -30.29 -56.24 -3.58
CA ALA A 158 -29.65 -54.95 -3.34
C ALA A 158 -29.33 -54.31 -4.70
N SER A 159 -30.12 -53.31 -5.08
CA SER A 159 -29.92 -52.48 -6.26
C SER A 159 -28.55 -51.80 -6.23
N PHE A 160 -27.64 -52.27 -7.10
CA PHE A 160 -26.40 -51.59 -7.41
C PHE A 160 -26.70 -50.50 -8.46
N GLN A 161 -26.79 -49.25 -8.03
CA GLN A 161 -26.81 -48.10 -8.94
C GLN A 161 -25.42 -47.94 -9.55
N GLN A 162 -25.32 -48.21 -10.85
CA GLN A 162 -24.20 -47.77 -11.67
C GLN A 162 -24.09 -46.24 -11.64
N PRO A 163 -22.90 -45.65 -11.44
CA PRO A 163 -22.69 -44.26 -11.80
C PRO A 163 -22.73 -44.14 -13.33
N GLN A 164 -23.75 -43.46 -13.84
CA GLN A 164 -23.82 -43.07 -15.24
C GLN A 164 -22.67 -42.11 -15.55
N SER A 165 -21.78 -42.56 -16.42
CA SER A 165 -20.84 -41.72 -17.15
C SER A 165 -21.62 -40.75 -18.03
N VAL A 166 -21.77 -39.50 -17.58
CA VAL A 166 -22.29 -38.41 -18.40
C VAL A 166 -21.25 -38.10 -19.48
N ASN A 167 -21.51 -38.60 -20.69
CA ASN A 167 -20.90 -38.07 -21.90
C ASN A 167 -21.36 -36.62 -22.05
N GLN A 168 -20.48 -35.67 -21.72
CA GLN A 168 -20.64 -34.30 -22.18
C GLN A 168 -20.14 -34.24 -23.62
N ASP A 169 -21.09 -34.07 -24.53
CA ASP A 169 -20.87 -33.63 -25.90
C ASP A 169 -19.93 -32.42 -25.92
N THR A 170 -18.70 -32.67 -26.34
CA THR A 170 -17.78 -31.61 -26.75
C THR A 170 -18.19 -31.21 -28.16
N SER A 171 -19.14 -30.27 -28.23
CA SER A 171 -19.42 -29.53 -29.46
C SER A 171 -18.18 -28.74 -29.84
N VAL A 172 -17.58 -29.11 -30.95
CA VAL A 172 -16.51 -28.36 -31.63
C VAL A 172 -17.11 -27.03 -32.11
N PRO A 173 -16.62 -25.86 -31.68
CA PRO A 173 -16.92 -24.63 -32.37
C PRO A 173 -16.06 -24.57 -33.63
N THR A 174 -16.69 -24.82 -34.78
CA THR A 174 -16.19 -24.45 -36.09
C THR A 174 -15.99 -22.92 -36.12
N THR A 175 -14.75 -22.48 -35.94
CA THR A 175 -14.35 -21.08 -36.20
C THR A 175 -14.53 -20.77 -37.69
N PRO A 176 -15.26 -19.71 -38.07
CA PRO A 176 -15.24 -19.23 -39.44
C PRO A 176 -13.88 -18.58 -39.73
N ALA A 177 -13.20 -19.12 -40.74
CA ALA A 177 -12.05 -18.48 -41.35
C ALA A 177 -12.47 -17.12 -41.93
N SER A 178 -12.03 -16.06 -41.27
CA SER A 178 -11.99 -14.71 -41.85
C SER A 178 -10.74 -14.04 -41.33
N THR A 179 -9.66 -14.18 -42.08
CA THR A 179 -8.51 -13.28 -41.96
C THR A 179 -8.22 -12.71 -43.33
N LEU A 180 -8.83 -11.55 -43.53
CA LEU A 180 -8.41 -10.54 -44.48
C LEU A 180 -6.94 -10.21 -44.26
N ARG A 181 -6.24 -10.13 -45.40
CA ARG A 181 -5.03 -9.35 -45.68
C ARG A 181 -4.58 -8.41 -44.55
N SER A 182 -3.34 -8.57 -44.13
CA SER A 182 -2.52 -7.42 -43.75
C SER A 182 -1.10 -7.67 -44.24
N SER A 183 -0.72 -6.80 -45.15
CA SER A 183 0.51 -6.81 -45.93
C SER A 183 1.74 -6.69 -45.03
N ILE A 184 2.69 -7.59 -45.25
CA ILE A 184 4.03 -7.56 -44.69
C ILE A 184 4.76 -6.35 -45.28
N SER A 185 4.88 -5.27 -44.51
CA SER A 185 5.79 -4.16 -44.80
C SER A 185 7.19 -4.56 -44.34
N ARG A 186 8.01 -5.04 -45.27
CA ARG A 186 9.46 -5.19 -45.09
C ARG A 186 10.07 -3.80 -45.07
N ARG A 187 10.56 -3.34 -43.92
CA ARG A 187 11.59 -2.30 -43.84
C ARG A 187 12.93 -2.97 -43.51
N PRO A 188 13.95 -2.83 -44.37
CA PRO A 188 15.28 -3.34 -44.08
C PRO A 188 16.06 -2.40 -43.13
N LEU A 189 17.01 -3.03 -42.47
CA LEU A 189 18.03 -2.52 -41.55
C LEU A 189 18.62 -1.16 -41.97
N ALA A 190 18.74 -0.26 -41.00
CA ALA A 190 19.66 0.86 -41.07
C ALA A 190 21.04 0.39 -40.58
N ASP A 191 22.01 0.47 -41.49
CA ASP A 191 23.44 0.36 -41.23
C ASP A 191 23.94 1.54 -40.36
N ARG A 192 24.67 1.17 -39.30
CA ARG A 192 26.06 1.56 -39.08
C ARG A 192 26.47 3.01 -39.40
N ILE A 193 26.57 3.86 -38.37
CA ILE A 193 27.68 4.83 -38.27
C ILE A 193 28.23 4.82 -36.83
N THR A 194 29.41 4.23 -36.72
CA THR A 194 30.43 4.46 -35.68
C THR A 194 30.87 5.93 -35.68
N SER A 195 30.99 6.56 -34.51
CA SER A 195 31.94 7.67 -34.31
C SER A 195 32.27 7.91 -32.83
N ARG A 196 33.52 7.55 -32.51
CA ARG A 196 34.53 8.30 -31.75
C ARG A 196 34.28 8.68 -30.28
N SER A 197 34.92 7.86 -29.46
CA SER A 197 35.79 8.22 -28.33
C SER A 197 36.52 9.57 -28.49
N SER A 198 36.57 10.35 -27.40
CA SER A 198 37.71 11.20 -27.02
C SER A 198 37.65 11.54 -25.52
N ASN A 199 38.49 10.83 -24.76
CA ASN A 199 39.27 11.25 -23.60
C ASN A 199 38.99 12.63 -22.97
N SER A 200 38.85 12.65 -21.63
CA SER A 200 39.72 13.49 -20.78
C SER A 200 39.73 12.98 -19.33
N ARG A 201 40.87 12.38 -18.97
CA ARG A 201 41.36 12.14 -17.61
C ARG A 201 41.87 13.46 -17.01
N ALA A 202 41.61 13.68 -15.72
CA ALA A 202 42.50 14.41 -14.80
C ALA A 202 42.30 13.85 -13.37
N SER A 203 43.23 13.01 -12.90
CA SER A 203 44.16 13.23 -11.77
C SER A 203 43.48 13.51 -10.42
N ILE A 204 43.37 12.53 -9.51
CA ILE A 204 44.39 11.99 -8.57
C ILE A 204 45.08 13.07 -7.72
N ARG A 205 44.71 13.11 -6.42
CA ARG A 205 45.55 13.28 -5.21
C ARG A 205 44.72 12.70 -4.04
N GLN A 206 45.03 11.55 -3.39
CA GLN A 206 46.16 11.23 -2.49
C GLN A 206 46.42 12.37 -1.49
N SER A 207 46.41 12.27 -0.16
CA SER A 207 46.43 11.17 0.82
C SER A 207 46.22 11.77 2.23
N ARG A 208 45.60 11.07 3.18
CA ARG A 208 46.23 10.58 4.44
C ARG A 208 45.22 10.14 5.51
N PRO A 209 45.54 9.06 6.27
CA PRO A 209 44.78 8.56 7.42
C PRO A 209 45.43 8.98 8.77
N LEU A 210 44.72 8.82 9.90
CA LEU A 210 45.15 8.14 11.15
C LEU A 210 44.27 8.50 12.37
N SER A 211 44.28 7.57 13.35
CA SER A 211 43.72 7.59 14.72
C SER A 211 42.41 6.79 14.82
N THR A 212 42.38 5.51 15.22
CA THR A 212 42.99 4.77 16.34
C THR A 212 42.62 5.34 17.70
N MET A 213 41.68 4.65 18.39
CA MET A 213 41.47 4.44 19.84
C MET A 213 40.31 3.42 19.92
N ALA A 214 40.54 2.11 20.04
CA ALA A 214 40.82 1.37 21.28
C ALA A 214 39.82 1.65 22.41
N ALA A 215 38.91 0.69 22.69
CA ALA A 215 38.63 0.16 24.04
C ALA A 215 37.36 -0.73 24.09
N THR A 216 37.58 -2.00 24.45
CA THR A 216 36.84 -2.77 25.48
C THR A 216 35.36 -3.09 25.21
N SER A 217 35.00 -4.24 24.62
CA SER A 217 34.96 -5.60 25.21
C SER A 217 34.30 -5.68 26.60
N MET A 218 32.99 -5.94 26.62
CA MET A 218 32.28 -6.55 27.75
C MET A 218 31.31 -7.59 27.17
N ILE A 219 31.69 -8.85 27.29
CA ILE A 219 30.88 -10.04 27.05
C ILE A 219 30.21 -10.40 28.38
N PRO A 220 28.88 -10.49 28.47
CA PRO A 220 28.24 -11.22 29.57
C PRO A 220 28.20 -12.72 29.25
N ARG A 221 28.71 -13.53 30.17
CA ARG A 221 28.61 -14.99 30.19
C ARG A 221 27.15 -15.45 30.32
N PRO A 222 26.82 -16.66 29.82
CA PRO A 222 25.53 -17.30 30.04
C PRO A 222 25.44 -17.89 31.46
N VAL A 223 24.27 -17.83 32.06
CA VAL A 223 23.90 -18.55 33.30
C VAL A 223 22.96 -19.70 32.90
N PRO A 224 23.18 -20.93 33.39
CA PRO A 224 22.27 -22.05 33.14
C PRO A 224 21.27 -22.27 34.29
N GLU A 225 20.32 -23.16 34.00
CA GLU A 225 19.44 -23.94 34.90
C GLU A 225 18.07 -23.36 35.33
N ASP A 226 17.04 -23.95 34.69
CA ASP A 226 15.98 -24.76 35.29
C ASP A 226 15.22 -24.23 36.52
N SER A 227 13.90 -24.03 36.36
CA SER A 227 12.85 -24.75 37.10
C SER A 227 11.45 -24.12 36.89
N ILE A 228 10.56 -24.86 36.22
CA ILE A 228 9.08 -24.82 36.34
C ILE A 228 8.76 -25.81 37.49
N PRO A 229 7.80 -25.62 38.44
CA PRO A 229 6.39 -25.28 38.20
C PRO A 229 5.65 -24.44 39.27
N SER A 230 4.56 -23.77 38.90
CA SER A 230 3.23 -24.03 39.51
C SER A 230 2.17 -23.01 39.13
N SER A 231 1.01 -23.60 38.86
CA SER A 231 -0.31 -23.01 38.68
C SER A 231 -0.73 -22.11 39.84
N GLY A 232 -1.38 -20.99 39.52
CA GLY A 232 -2.01 -20.10 40.50
C GLY A 232 -2.92 -19.08 39.80
N THR A 233 -4.16 -19.48 39.59
CA THR A 233 -5.29 -18.62 39.19
C THR A 233 -5.51 -17.47 40.17
N THR A 234 -5.54 -16.21 39.69
CA THR A 234 -6.54 -15.18 40.04
C THR A 234 -6.38 -13.91 39.20
N ARG A 235 -7.27 -13.77 38.20
CA ARG A 235 -8.16 -12.61 37.96
C ARG A 235 -7.72 -11.23 38.48
N GLU A 236 -6.83 -10.55 37.76
CA GLU A 236 -6.63 -9.10 37.85
C GLU A 236 -6.11 -8.55 36.50
N ALA A 237 -7.00 -8.57 35.51
CA ALA A 237 -6.82 -7.91 34.22
C ALA A 237 -7.84 -6.77 34.14
N LEU A 238 -7.37 -5.51 34.27
CA LEU A 238 -7.95 -4.26 33.72
C LEU A 238 -7.46 -3.03 34.50
N ALA A 239 -6.19 -2.61 34.31
CA ALA A 239 -5.75 -1.22 34.53
C ALA A 239 -4.26 -1.02 34.17
N GLN A 240 -3.86 -1.33 32.95
CA GLN A 240 -2.63 -0.77 32.39
C GLN A 240 -2.95 -0.17 31.02
N GLY A 241 -3.55 1.01 31.08
CA GLY A 241 -3.69 1.89 29.92
C GLY A 241 -2.29 2.23 29.41
N GLN A 242 -1.97 1.78 28.20
CA GLN A 242 -0.80 2.21 27.46
C GLN A 242 -0.89 3.73 27.25
N ALA A 243 -0.22 4.49 28.11
CA ALA A 243 0.19 5.84 27.78
C ALA A 243 1.32 5.74 26.75
N LEU A 244 0.97 5.49 25.49
CA LEU A 244 1.88 5.73 24.38
C LEU A 244 2.20 7.21 24.39
N LEU A 245 3.38 7.57 24.91
CA LEU A 245 4.00 8.88 24.77
C LEU A 245 4.24 9.12 23.27
N LEU A 246 3.20 9.61 22.61
CA LEU A 246 3.23 10.06 21.22
C LEU A 246 4.26 11.18 21.14
N HIS A 247 5.41 10.84 20.57
CA HIS A 247 6.45 11.83 20.32
C HIS A 247 5.87 12.89 19.37
N PRO A 248 5.98 14.19 19.70
CA PRO A 248 5.49 15.24 18.83
C PRO A 248 6.20 15.13 17.48
N VAL A 249 5.42 14.99 16.41
CA VAL A 249 5.96 14.97 15.05
C VAL A 249 6.51 16.37 14.75
N SER A 250 7.83 16.50 14.67
CA SER A 250 8.47 17.74 14.27
C SER A 250 8.27 17.94 12.76
N VAL A 251 7.49 18.95 12.38
CA VAL A 251 7.21 19.26 10.98
C VAL A 251 7.93 20.56 10.64
N ALA A 252 9.20 20.45 10.25
CA ALA A 252 10.10 21.58 10.13
C ALA A 252 9.66 22.65 9.11
N LYS A 253 8.82 22.32 8.11
CA LYS A 253 8.36 23.26 7.07
C LYS A 253 6.99 22.85 6.53
N ASN A 254 5.90 23.45 7.02
CA ASN A 254 4.60 23.30 6.35
C ASN A 254 3.75 24.58 6.49
N PRO A 255 3.73 25.48 5.48
CA PRO A 255 3.14 26.79 5.64
C PRO A 255 1.61 26.75 5.81
N CYS A 256 0.90 25.75 5.27
CA CYS A 256 -0.55 25.56 5.45
C CYS A 256 -0.96 24.12 5.09
N PRO A 257 -0.79 23.12 5.97
CA PRO A 257 -1.23 21.76 5.66
C PRO A 257 -2.76 21.72 5.58
N GLY A 258 -3.30 21.02 4.56
CA GLY A 258 -4.74 20.85 4.36
C GLY A 258 -5.44 19.98 5.42
N ALA A 259 -4.65 19.37 6.31
CA ALA A 259 -5.08 18.51 7.41
C ALA A 259 -4.19 18.77 8.65
N PRO A 260 -4.68 18.49 9.87
CA PRO A 260 -3.87 18.56 11.07
C PRO A 260 -2.73 17.52 11.00
N VAL A 261 -1.51 17.92 11.38
CA VAL A 261 -0.29 17.11 11.22
C VAL A 261 0.19 16.53 12.54
N ALA A 262 -0.07 17.21 13.65
CA ALA A 262 0.31 16.78 14.99
C ALA A 262 -0.75 15.91 15.68
N THR A 263 -1.89 15.69 15.03
CA THR A 263 -3.07 15.09 15.66
C THR A 263 -3.25 13.64 15.21
N VAL A 264 -2.75 12.71 16.01
CA VAL A 264 -3.28 11.34 16.01
C VAL A 264 -4.66 11.40 16.67
N THR A 265 -5.72 11.25 15.89
CA THR A 265 -7.10 11.28 16.39
C THR A 265 -7.42 9.92 16.99
N SER A 266 -7.46 9.84 18.32
CA SER A 266 -7.80 8.62 19.07
C SER A 266 -9.27 8.24 18.95
N SER A 267 -10.14 9.22 18.76
CA SER A 267 -11.53 9.01 18.40
C SER A 267 -11.64 8.89 16.89
N GLY A 268 -12.16 7.77 16.39
CA GLY A 268 -12.62 7.68 15.01
C GLY A 268 -13.71 8.73 14.74
N CYS A 269 -13.87 9.10 13.47
CA CYS A 269 -15.01 9.90 13.01
C CYS A 269 -16.33 9.16 13.33
N VAL A 270 -17.48 9.86 13.32
CA VAL A 270 -18.84 9.32 13.61
C VAL A 270 -19.21 8.03 12.83
N GLY A 271 -18.46 7.65 11.79
CA GLY A 271 -18.59 6.38 11.08
C GLY A 271 -17.50 5.33 11.38
N GLY A 272 -16.80 5.40 12.51
CA GLY A 272 -15.77 4.43 12.93
C GLY A 272 -14.44 4.49 12.17
N GLY A 273 -14.32 5.32 11.13
CA GLY A 273 -13.10 5.49 10.33
C GLY A 273 -12.24 6.69 10.73
N ALA A 274 -11.02 6.77 10.19
CA ALA A 274 -10.16 7.93 10.35
C ALA A 274 -10.81 9.22 9.80
N HIS A 275 -10.49 10.36 10.39
CA HIS A 275 -10.94 11.66 9.89
C HIS A 275 -10.25 11.98 8.55
N GLY A 276 -10.89 11.62 7.43
CA GLY A 276 -10.32 11.79 6.08
C GLY A 276 -10.57 13.15 5.43
N SER A 277 -11.47 13.98 5.97
CA SER A 277 -11.86 15.25 5.34
C SER A 277 -11.81 16.40 6.35
N TRP A 278 -10.81 17.26 6.21
CA TRP A 278 -10.60 18.43 7.05
C TRP A 278 -10.93 19.72 6.31
N SER A 279 -11.41 20.71 7.05
CA SER A 279 -11.58 22.08 6.61
C SER A 279 -10.69 22.96 7.48
N TYR A 280 -9.76 23.66 6.86
CA TYR A 280 -8.96 24.67 7.54
C TYR A 280 -9.85 25.87 7.90
N ARG A 281 -9.80 26.32 9.16
CA ARG A 281 -10.59 27.45 9.67
C ARG A 281 -9.77 28.73 9.82
N GLY A 282 -8.46 28.67 9.59
CA GLY A 282 -7.56 29.81 9.74
C GLY A 282 -6.47 29.59 10.79
N THR A 283 -5.62 30.60 10.91
CA THR A 283 -4.51 30.68 11.87
C THR A 283 -4.56 32.01 12.59
N ASN A 284 -4.21 32.02 13.87
CA ASN A 284 -3.98 33.25 14.65
C ASN A 284 -2.48 33.55 14.82
N GLY A 285 -1.61 32.90 14.06
CA GLY A 285 -0.15 33.01 14.15
C GLY A 285 0.50 32.07 15.17
N HIS A 286 -0.24 31.68 16.22
CA HIS A 286 0.24 30.78 17.28
C HIS A 286 -0.45 29.41 17.26
N SER A 287 -1.60 29.32 16.63
CA SER A 287 -2.37 28.10 16.49
C SER A 287 -3.12 28.05 15.16
N ARG A 288 -3.37 26.83 14.69
CA ARG A 288 -4.11 26.53 13.46
C ARG A 288 -5.31 25.67 13.82
N LYS A 289 -6.47 26.04 13.27
CA LYS A 289 -7.73 25.36 13.56
C LYS A 289 -8.21 24.56 12.36
N TYR A 290 -8.61 23.32 12.61
CA TYR A 290 -9.17 22.41 11.64
C TYR A 290 -10.54 21.91 12.13
N THR A 291 -11.47 21.73 11.21
CA THR A 291 -12.77 21.08 11.48
C THR A 291 -12.92 19.90 10.56
N CYS A 292 -13.20 18.71 11.11
CA CYS A 292 -13.57 17.56 10.28
C CYS A 292 -14.93 17.84 9.61
N LYS A 293 -14.97 17.78 8.28
CA LYS A 293 -16.19 18.06 7.51
C LYS A 293 -17.32 17.06 7.76
N ARG A 294 -16.99 15.83 8.18
CA ARG A 294 -17.96 14.75 8.39
C ARG A 294 -18.64 14.80 9.75
N CYS A 295 -17.86 14.97 10.82
CA CYS A 295 -18.36 14.88 12.19
C CYS A 295 -18.28 16.20 12.98
N GLY A 296 -17.77 17.27 12.38
CA GLY A 296 -17.60 18.55 13.07
C GLY A 296 -16.47 18.59 14.09
N TYR A 297 -15.71 17.50 14.26
CA TYR A 297 -14.61 17.43 15.22
C TYR A 297 -13.59 18.55 15.00
N LEU A 298 -13.28 19.28 16.07
CA LEU A 298 -12.39 20.44 16.04
C LEU A 298 -11.01 20.04 16.56
N VAL A 299 -9.99 20.45 15.82
CA VAL A 299 -8.58 20.28 16.19
C VAL A 299 -7.92 21.64 16.20
N ASP A 300 -7.24 21.96 17.30
CA ASP A 300 -6.40 23.15 17.44
C ASP A 300 -4.95 22.70 17.61
N GLU A 301 -4.10 23.03 16.62
CA GLU A 301 -2.67 22.74 16.67
C GLU A 301 -1.94 24.00 17.08
N ARG A 302 -1.19 23.94 18.17
CA ARG A 302 -0.39 25.07 18.67
C ARG A 302 1.05 24.96 18.17
N LYS A 303 1.62 26.12 17.89
CA LYS A 303 3.02 26.31 17.51
C LYS A 303 3.86 26.52 18.77
N LYS A 304 4.89 25.69 18.96
CA LYS A 304 6.01 25.93 19.89
C LYS A 304 7.30 26.03 19.11
N TYR A 305 8.27 26.69 19.70
CA TYR A 305 9.65 26.63 19.25
C TYR A 305 10.38 25.66 20.17
N ASP A 306 11.16 24.73 19.63
CA ASP A 306 12.07 23.94 20.45
C ASP A 306 13.29 24.78 20.88
N LYS A 307 14.20 24.12 21.61
CA LYS A 307 15.44 24.75 22.11
C LYS A 307 16.38 25.22 20.99
N ASP A 308 16.27 24.62 19.81
CA ASP A 308 17.05 24.92 18.61
C ASP A 308 16.34 25.95 17.71
N GLY A 309 15.19 26.49 18.15
CA GLY A 309 14.39 27.46 17.40
C GLY A 309 13.55 26.84 16.28
N VAL A 310 13.42 25.51 16.22
CA VAL A 310 12.61 24.82 15.21
C VAL A 310 11.14 24.89 15.60
N GLN A 311 10.28 25.19 14.62
CA GLN A 311 8.84 25.26 14.82
C GLN A 311 8.23 23.85 14.91
N ILE A 312 7.66 23.52 16.07
CA ILE A 312 6.97 22.26 16.33
C ILE A 312 5.48 22.54 16.54
N TRP A 313 4.63 21.73 15.93
CA TRP A 313 3.19 21.78 16.13
C TRP A 313 2.76 20.64 17.05
N TYR A 314 1.88 20.92 18.01
CA TYR A 314 1.35 19.92 18.94
C TYR A 314 -0.13 20.16 19.21
N ARG A 315 -0.84 19.08 19.53
CA ARG A 315 -2.26 19.10 19.86
C ARG A 315 -2.48 19.69 21.26
N TYR A 316 -3.53 20.49 21.41
CA TYR A 316 -4.08 20.90 22.71
C TYR A 316 -5.45 20.24 22.94
#